data_AF-A0A4Q2Y0W2-F1
#
_entry.id   AF-A0A4Q2Y0W2-F1
#
_cell.length_a   1.000
_cell.length_b   1.000
_cell.length_c   1.000
_cell.angle_alpha   90.00
_cell.angle_beta   90.00
_cell.angle_gamma   90.00
#
_symmetry.space_group_name_H-M   'P 1'
#
loop_
_entity.id
_entity.type
_entity.pdbx_description
1 polymer ?
#
loop_
_entity_poly.entity_id
_entity_poly.type
_entity_poly.pdbx_seq_one_letter_code
_entity_poly.pdbx_strand_id
1 'polypeptide(L)'
;MPALNIHDSLYFVERQGIRLREFTYSLERDSFEAPDLTRLAEHMTVDGISQMAFQQAREPVLWLVTGREGNLLSFSYNRAENLAAWARHTTGHGRFRSVAVVRNNSDDDDVFLVVERRTVPLSVAPEAGGQPGPDGTFLYHTLEKLSRSQQAVMERGDVSRMHHTDGGAENLIGALDDAGFWKTEDPLRHPPVPAEGETYSGPTVTPRATREPDGTLRVVVNRWLVGRTLNLLVNGISRSGTAYRLGSGDVVVDLPSPPAAEITQVSYGLPVESVMTTLPLDVAADNGSTHARMKRAHELKLNVLNSFGGSYTYDGTTEVMHHTTATDAMDAAPPLRSGWICHTLPPAHLQDLTFSLRHDEPYAFLLRASVLSWSLHER
;
A
#
# COMPACT_ATOMS: atom_id res chain seq x y z
N MET A 1 8.87 -7.62 -23.78
CA MET A 1 9.34 -6.95 -22.56
C MET A 1 10.83 -7.19 -22.41
N PRO A 2 11.65 -6.18 -22.10
CA PRO A 2 13.10 -6.36 -21.93
C PRO A 2 13.42 -7.24 -20.72
N ALA A 3 14.52 -7.98 -20.80
CA ALA A 3 15.12 -8.66 -19.65
C ALA A 3 15.87 -7.64 -18.78
N LEU A 4 15.95 -7.89 -17.48
CA LEU A 4 16.62 -7.05 -16.50
C LEU A 4 17.87 -7.75 -15.98
N ASN A 5 19.01 -7.10 -16.09
CA ASN A 5 20.24 -7.57 -15.43
C ASN A 5 20.19 -7.14 -13.96
N ILE A 6 20.24 -8.11 -13.05
CA ILE A 6 20.18 -7.90 -11.61
C ILE A 6 21.36 -8.65 -11.00
N HIS A 7 22.35 -7.91 -10.49
CA HIS A 7 23.60 -8.45 -9.96
C HIS A 7 24.35 -9.34 -10.98
N ASP A 8 24.43 -10.65 -10.73
CA ASP A 8 25.12 -11.65 -11.55
C ASP A 8 24.16 -12.48 -12.43
N SER A 9 22.87 -12.15 -12.40
CA SER A 9 21.81 -12.95 -13.02
C SER A 9 20.91 -12.09 -13.91
N LEU A 10 20.24 -12.72 -14.88
CA LEU A 10 19.35 -12.04 -15.83
C LEU A 10 17.91 -12.48 -15.61
N TYR A 11 17.02 -11.54 -15.31
CA TYR A 11 15.61 -11.78 -15.03
C TYR A 11 14.80 -11.50 -16.29
N PHE A 12 14.00 -12.46 -16.72
CA PHE A 12 13.20 -12.33 -17.92
C PHE A 12 11.86 -13.05 -17.81
N VAL A 13 10.87 -12.59 -18.55
CA VAL A 13 9.58 -13.27 -18.64
C VAL A 13 9.54 -14.14 -19.87
N GLU A 14 9.06 -15.37 -19.71
CA GLU A 14 8.91 -16.32 -20.82
C GLU A 14 7.92 -15.82 -21.88
N ARG A 15 7.96 -16.42 -23.07
CA ARG A 15 7.09 -16.05 -24.21
C ARG A 15 5.60 -16.00 -23.88
N GLN A 16 5.11 -16.85 -22.97
CA GLN A 16 3.69 -16.86 -22.56
C GLN A 16 3.30 -15.64 -21.70
N GLY A 17 4.27 -14.89 -21.17
CA GLY A 17 4.02 -13.70 -20.37
C GLY A 17 3.72 -13.96 -18.89
N ILE A 18 3.55 -15.21 -18.46
CA ILE A 18 3.05 -15.55 -17.12
C ILE A 18 4.13 -16.05 -16.14
N ARG A 19 5.34 -16.36 -16.63
CA ARG A 19 6.43 -16.92 -15.83
C ARG A 19 7.64 -16.02 -15.83
N LEU A 20 8.14 -15.71 -14.63
CA LEU A 20 9.42 -15.01 -14.41
C LEU A 20 10.52 -16.05 -14.22
N ARG A 21 11.61 -15.89 -14.98
CA ARG A 21 12.78 -16.75 -14.96
C ARG A 21 14.01 -15.96 -14.53
N GLU A 22 14.85 -16.61 -13.74
CA GLU A 22 16.21 -16.14 -13.47
C GLU A 22 17.17 -16.95 -14.35
N PHE A 23 17.90 -16.32 -15.26
CA PHE A 23 19.02 -16.97 -15.95
C PHE A 23 20.29 -16.77 -15.13
N THR A 24 20.87 -17.87 -14.68
CA THR A 24 22.00 -17.88 -13.75
C THR A 24 22.91 -19.09 -14.01
N TYR A 25 24.16 -19.01 -13.53
CA TYR A 25 25.12 -20.12 -13.64
C TYR A 25 25.08 -20.98 -12.39
N SER A 26 24.97 -22.30 -12.55
CA SER A 26 25.07 -23.26 -11.45
C SER A 26 26.46 -23.89 -11.44
N LEU A 27 27.26 -23.56 -10.42
CA LEU A 27 28.58 -24.16 -10.21
C LEU A 27 28.49 -25.67 -9.95
N GLU A 28 27.43 -26.13 -9.31
CA GLU A 28 27.22 -27.56 -9.01
C GLU A 28 26.97 -28.39 -10.27
N ARG A 29 26.24 -27.81 -11.23
CA ARG A 29 25.88 -28.48 -12.49
C ARG A 29 26.78 -28.11 -13.65
N ASP A 30 27.78 -27.25 -13.41
CA ASP A 30 28.67 -26.66 -14.42
C ASP A 30 27.91 -26.23 -15.69
N SER A 31 26.76 -25.56 -15.50
CA SER A 31 25.85 -25.19 -16.59
C SER A 31 24.94 -24.04 -16.23
N PHE A 32 24.39 -23.39 -17.26
CA PHE A 32 23.35 -22.37 -17.08
C PHE A 32 21.99 -23.00 -16.84
N GLU A 33 21.24 -22.42 -15.91
CA GLU A 33 19.87 -22.79 -15.60
C GLU A 33 18.94 -21.58 -15.64
N ALA A 34 17.64 -21.87 -15.80
CA ALA A 34 16.58 -20.87 -15.78
C ALA A 34 15.47 -21.24 -14.78
N PRO A 35 15.69 -21.14 -13.45
CA PRO A 35 14.68 -21.47 -12.46
C PRO A 35 13.41 -20.61 -12.62
N ASP A 36 12.26 -21.21 -12.31
CA ASP A 36 10.97 -20.51 -12.29
C ASP A 36 10.75 -19.81 -10.94
N LEU A 37 10.80 -18.48 -10.94
CA LEU A 37 10.60 -17.66 -9.73
C LEU A 37 9.12 -17.47 -9.37
N THR A 38 8.21 -17.76 -10.32
CA THR A 38 6.75 -17.68 -10.11
C THR A 38 6.17 -18.94 -9.49
N ARG A 39 6.97 -20.00 -9.26
CA ARG A 39 6.48 -21.31 -8.83
C ARG A 39 5.55 -21.30 -7.59
N LEU A 40 5.77 -20.38 -6.64
CA LEU A 40 4.92 -20.24 -5.45
C LEU A 40 3.81 -19.19 -5.59
N ALA A 41 3.79 -18.46 -6.71
CA ALA A 41 2.94 -17.30 -6.95
C ALA A 41 2.30 -17.30 -8.34
N GLU A 42 2.17 -18.46 -9.00
CA GLU A 42 1.64 -18.56 -10.37
C GLU A 42 0.26 -17.89 -10.50
N HIS A 43 -0.57 -18.04 -9.47
CA HIS A 43 -1.91 -17.43 -9.38
C HIS A 43 -1.90 -15.89 -9.45
N MET A 44 -0.77 -15.23 -9.17
CA MET A 44 -0.61 -13.77 -9.24
C MET A 44 -0.22 -13.30 -10.63
N THR A 45 0.41 -14.16 -11.44
CA THR A 45 0.95 -13.82 -12.76
C THR A 45 0.16 -14.42 -13.92
N VAL A 46 -0.90 -15.20 -13.64
CA VAL A 46 -1.84 -15.74 -14.66
C VAL A 46 -2.39 -14.67 -15.61
N ASP A 47 -2.45 -13.43 -15.14
CA ASP A 47 -2.95 -12.27 -15.88
C ASP A 47 -1.97 -11.72 -16.93
N GLY A 48 -0.76 -12.29 -16.96
CA GLY A 48 0.35 -11.85 -17.79
C GLY A 48 1.09 -10.65 -17.19
N ILE A 49 2.41 -10.68 -17.30
CA ILE A 49 3.32 -9.62 -16.88
C ILE A 49 3.58 -8.72 -18.09
N SER A 50 3.21 -7.44 -17.97
CA SER A 50 3.33 -6.45 -19.05
C SER A 50 4.59 -5.61 -18.93
N GLN A 51 5.07 -5.37 -17.70
CA GLN A 51 6.25 -4.55 -17.42
C GLN A 51 6.94 -5.01 -16.14
N MET A 52 8.25 -4.80 -16.07
CA MET A 52 9.07 -5.00 -14.87
C MET A 52 10.03 -3.82 -14.68
N ALA A 53 10.33 -3.48 -13.42
CA ALA A 53 11.38 -2.55 -13.05
C ALA A 53 12.03 -2.98 -11.73
N PHE A 54 13.35 -2.83 -11.62
CA PHE A 54 14.09 -3.26 -10.44
C PHE A 54 14.53 -2.05 -9.62
N GLN A 55 14.18 -2.07 -8.33
CA GLN A 55 14.66 -1.17 -7.30
C GLN A 55 15.84 -1.83 -6.60
N GLN A 56 17.00 -1.19 -6.65
CA GLN A 56 18.24 -1.72 -6.13
C GLN A 56 18.54 -1.17 -4.73
N ALA A 57 18.37 0.14 -4.53
CA ALA A 57 18.65 0.81 -3.26
C ALA A 57 17.44 0.76 -2.32
N ARG A 58 17.72 0.95 -1.02
CA ARG A 58 16.83 0.79 0.16
C ARG A 58 16.48 -0.65 0.52
N GLU A 59 15.71 -1.32 -0.33
CA GLU A 59 15.44 -2.76 -0.24
C GLU A 59 15.28 -3.28 -1.67
N PRO A 60 16.02 -4.33 -2.07
CA PRO A 60 15.90 -4.89 -3.41
C PRO A 60 14.49 -5.43 -3.68
N VAL A 61 13.79 -4.81 -4.63
CA VAL A 61 12.44 -5.22 -5.05
C VAL A 61 12.33 -5.21 -6.56
N LEU A 62 11.86 -6.33 -7.11
CA LEU A 62 11.39 -6.38 -8.48
C LEU A 62 9.90 -6.03 -8.51
N TRP A 63 9.58 -4.92 -9.16
CA TRP A 63 8.20 -4.48 -9.42
C TRP A 63 7.71 -5.04 -10.74
N LEU A 64 6.48 -5.56 -10.77
CA LEU A 64 5.86 -6.09 -11.98
C LEU A 64 4.45 -5.53 -12.14
N VAL A 65 4.08 -5.14 -13.36
CA VAL A 65 2.70 -4.74 -13.70
C VAL A 65 2.02 -5.89 -14.42
N THR A 66 0.78 -6.23 -14.02
CA THR A 66 -0.02 -7.25 -14.70
C THR A 66 -0.88 -6.65 -15.83
N GLY A 67 -1.24 -7.46 -16.82
CA GLY A 67 -1.90 -7.02 -18.03
C GLY A 67 -3.38 -6.65 -17.88
N ARG A 68 -4.26 -7.67 -17.82
CA ARG A 68 -5.71 -7.51 -17.96
C ARG A 68 -6.37 -6.87 -16.74
N GLU A 69 -5.86 -7.15 -15.54
CA GLU A 69 -6.37 -6.60 -14.28
C GLU A 69 -5.62 -5.31 -13.91
N GLY A 70 -4.35 -5.18 -14.28
CA GLY A 70 -3.55 -4.00 -13.95
C GLY A 70 -3.19 -3.95 -12.47
N ASN A 71 -2.79 -5.09 -11.90
CA ASN A 71 -2.24 -5.18 -10.55
C ASN A 71 -0.76 -4.81 -10.58
N LEU A 72 -0.24 -4.33 -9.45
CA LEU A 72 1.20 -4.16 -9.23
C LEU A 72 1.65 -5.30 -8.30
N LEU A 73 2.74 -5.98 -8.65
CA LEU A 73 3.34 -7.02 -7.83
C LEU A 73 4.69 -6.52 -7.31
N SER A 74 4.99 -6.78 -6.05
CA SER A 74 6.36 -6.71 -5.53
C SER A 74 6.91 -8.10 -5.33
N PHE A 75 8.16 -8.30 -5.73
CA PHE A 75 8.90 -9.53 -5.53
C PHE A 75 10.25 -9.23 -4.89
N SER A 76 10.40 -9.65 -3.63
CA SER A 76 11.67 -9.60 -2.90
C SER A 76 12.34 -10.96 -3.00
N TYR A 77 13.57 -10.97 -3.51
CA TYR A 77 14.30 -12.20 -3.76
C TYR A 77 15.76 -12.09 -3.32
N ASN A 78 16.17 -13.03 -2.48
CA ASN A 78 17.56 -13.22 -2.09
C ASN A 78 17.90 -14.70 -2.15
N ARG A 79 18.62 -15.10 -3.19
CA ARG A 79 19.03 -16.50 -3.40
C ARG A 79 19.93 -17.03 -2.27
N ALA A 80 20.84 -16.20 -1.77
CA ALA A 80 21.80 -16.61 -0.73
C ALA A 80 21.10 -16.94 0.59
N GLU A 81 19.99 -16.28 0.88
CA GLU A 81 19.17 -16.49 2.08
C GLU A 81 17.94 -17.39 1.82
N ASN A 82 17.79 -17.91 0.60
CA ASN A 82 16.62 -18.66 0.15
C ASN A 82 15.29 -17.91 0.41
N LEU A 83 15.30 -16.60 0.22
CA LEU A 83 14.15 -15.73 0.40
C LEU A 83 13.46 -15.49 -0.94
N ALA A 84 12.15 -15.76 -1.00
CA ALA A 84 11.28 -15.41 -2.11
C ALA A 84 9.93 -14.98 -1.57
N ALA A 85 9.59 -13.71 -1.69
CA ALA A 85 8.34 -13.14 -1.18
C ALA A 85 7.63 -12.35 -2.27
N TRP A 86 6.36 -12.68 -2.49
CA TRP A 86 5.48 -12.02 -3.45
C TRP A 86 4.37 -11.28 -2.70
N ALA A 87 4.07 -10.06 -3.11
CA ALA A 87 2.87 -9.35 -2.67
C ALA A 87 2.14 -8.71 -3.86
N ARG A 88 0.81 -8.66 -3.76
CA ARG A 88 -0.07 -8.07 -4.76
C ARG A 88 -0.62 -6.75 -4.22
N HIS A 89 -0.43 -5.70 -4.98
CA HIS A 89 -0.95 -4.36 -4.73
C HIS A 89 -2.06 -4.09 -5.74
N THR A 90 -3.23 -3.76 -5.23
CA THR A 90 -4.40 -3.39 -6.03
C THR A 90 -4.83 -1.98 -5.66
N THR A 91 -5.67 -1.38 -6.50
CA THR A 91 -6.38 -0.15 -6.11
C THR A 91 -7.86 -0.36 -6.35
N GLY A 92 -8.72 0.18 -5.48
CA GLY A 92 -10.17 -0.01 -5.62
C GLY A 92 -10.77 0.63 -6.89
N HIS A 93 -10.08 1.60 -7.50
CA HIS A 93 -10.63 2.46 -8.56
C HIS A 93 -9.66 2.78 -9.71
N GLY A 94 -8.56 2.03 -9.83
CA GLY A 94 -7.52 2.28 -10.81
C GLY A 94 -6.74 1.02 -11.18
N ARG A 95 -6.01 1.10 -12.29
CA ARG A 95 -5.22 0.02 -12.85
C ARG A 95 -3.80 0.49 -13.08
N PHE A 96 -2.82 -0.22 -12.54
CA PHE A 96 -1.41 0.05 -12.82
C PHE A 96 -1.12 -0.25 -14.30
N ARG A 97 -0.46 0.68 -14.97
CA ARG A 97 -0.13 0.62 -16.40
C ARG A 97 1.36 0.59 -16.68
N SER A 98 2.15 1.24 -15.83
CA SER A 98 3.60 1.30 -15.99
C SER A 98 4.27 1.46 -14.63
N VAL A 99 5.51 0.96 -14.54
CA VAL A 99 6.40 1.16 -13.40
C VAL A 99 7.80 1.52 -13.89
N ALA A 100 8.39 2.56 -13.33
CA ALA A 100 9.77 2.95 -13.61
C ALA A 100 10.51 3.17 -12.30
N VAL A 101 11.77 2.77 -12.24
CA VAL A 101 12.64 3.05 -11.11
C VAL A 101 13.73 4.00 -11.57
N VAL A 102 13.92 5.07 -10.80
CA VAL A 102 14.92 6.10 -11.09
C VAL A 102 15.73 6.36 -9.83
N ARG A 103 17.05 6.19 -9.92
CA ARG A 103 17.95 6.58 -8.82
C ARG A 103 17.86 8.08 -8.58
N ASN A 104 17.66 8.46 -7.32
CA ASN A 104 17.60 9.85 -6.91
C ASN A 104 18.96 10.35 -6.40
N ASN A 105 19.04 11.65 -6.07
CA ASN A 105 20.27 12.29 -5.60
C ASN A 105 20.68 11.90 -4.17
N SER A 106 19.92 11.04 -3.50
CA SER A 106 20.11 10.67 -2.09
C SER A 106 20.55 9.21 -1.90
N ASP A 107 21.18 8.61 -2.91
CA ASP A 107 21.60 7.21 -2.94
C ASP A 107 20.46 6.20 -2.72
N ASP A 108 19.24 6.62 -3.05
CA ASP A 108 18.02 5.83 -2.95
C ASP A 108 17.35 5.76 -4.33
N ASP A 109 16.39 4.86 -4.50
CA ASP A 109 15.66 4.67 -5.74
C ASP A 109 14.21 5.18 -5.59
N ASP A 110 13.78 6.00 -6.53
CA ASP A 110 12.39 6.45 -6.62
C ASP A 110 11.60 5.53 -7.57
N VAL A 111 10.51 4.95 -7.06
CA VAL A 111 9.58 4.17 -7.86
C VAL A 111 8.45 5.07 -8.37
N PHE A 112 8.32 5.16 -9.69
CA PHE A 112 7.25 5.87 -10.38
C PHE A 112 6.24 4.88 -10.95
N LEU A 113 4.95 5.17 -10.80
CA LEU A 113 3.85 4.36 -11.29
C LEU A 113 2.97 5.20 -12.21
N VAL A 114 2.43 4.59 -13.27
CA VAL A 114 1.33 5.18 -14.03
C VAL A 114 0.07 4.40 -13.69
N VAL A 115 -0.97 5.10 -13.22
CA VAL A 115 -2.26 4.49 -12.87
C VAL A 115 -3.35 5.06 -13.76
N GLU A 116 -4.04 4.17 -14.49
CA GLU A 116 -5.24 4.51 -15.23
C GLU A 116 -6.43 4.51 -14.28
N ARG A 117 -7.20 5.60 -14.25
CA ARG A 117 -8.35 5.78 -13.35
C ARG A 117 -9.57 6.22 -14.13
N ARG A 118 -10.74 5.77 -13.70
CA ARG A 118 -12.05 6.21 -14.22
C ARG A 118 -12.77 7.08 -13.21
N THR A 119 -13.23 8.24 -13.65
CA THR A 119 -14.07 9.13 -12.80
C THR A 119 -15.54 8.85 -12.99
N VAL A 120 -16.31 9.16 -11.95
CA VAL A 120 -17.77 9.29 -12.04
C VAL A 120 -18.10 10.41 -13.05
N PRO A 121 -19.19 10.31 -13.84
CA PRO A 121 -19.62 11.39 -14.73
C PRO A 121 -19.76 12.69 -13.94
N LEU A 122 -18.98 13.70 -14.32
CA LEU A 122 -19.16 15.05 -13.80
C LEU A 122 -20.35 15.68 -14.53
N SER A 123 -21.22 16.38 -13.80
CA SER A 123 -22.31 17.18 -14.41
C SER A 123 -21.79 18.34 -15.28
N VAL A 124 -20.48 18.59 -15.27
CA VAL A 124 -19.79 19.57 -16.10
C VAL A 124 -18.56 18.91 -16.72
N ALA A 125 -18.40 19.06 -18.04
CA ALA A 125 -17.27 18.52 -18.78
C ALA A 125 -15.95 19.10 -18.24
N PRO A 126 -14.87 18.29 -18.12
CA PRO A 126 -13.56 18.80 -17.78
C PRO A 126 -13.06 19.78 -18.85
N GLU A 127 -12.39 20.85 -18.42
CA GLU A 127 -11.81 21.87 -19.33
C GLU A 127 -10.75 21.30 -20.28
N ALA A 128 -10.17 20.14 -19.94
CA ALA A 128 -9.34 19.35 -20.84
C ALA A 128 -10.27 18.56 -21.77
N GLY A 129 -10.44 19.02 -23.01
CA GLY A 129 -11.42 18.57 -24.01
C GLY A 129 -11.38 17.12 -24.49
N GLY A 130 -11.24 16.15 -23.59
CA GLY A 130 -11.53 14.74 -23.88
C GLY A 130 -13.04 14.52 -23.93
N GLN A 131 -13.51 13.67 -24.85
CA GLN A 131 -14.90 13.21 -24.83
C GLN A 131 -15.06 12.10 -23.77
N PRO A 132 -16.17 12.08 -23.02
CA PRO A 132 -16.46 11.00 -22.10
C PRO A 132 -16.60 9.68 -22.87
N GLY A 133 -16.27 8.57 -22.20
CA GLY A 133 -16.49 7.24 -22.72
C GLY A 133 -17.99 6.92 -22.89
N PRO A 134 -18.32 5.75 -23.49
CA PRO A 134 -19.70 5.33 -23.73
C PRO A 134 -20.58 5.26 -22.47
N ASP A 135 -19.95 5.13 -21.30
CA ASP A 135 -20.57 5.10 -19.97
C ASP A 135 -20.61 6.47 -19.28
N GLY A 136 -20.24 7.54 -19.97
CA GLY A 136 -20.17 8.90 -19.43
C GLY A 136 -18.96 9.17 -18.54
N THR A 137 -18.02 8.22 -18.40
CA THR A 137 -16.82 8.36 -17.55
C THR A 137 -15.66 8.99 -18.30
N PHE A 138 -14.78 9.69 -17.59
CA PHE A 138 -13.52 10.19 -18.15
C PHE A 138 -12.36 9.29 -17.68
N LEU A 139 -11.40 9.06 -18.58
CA LEU A 139 -10.18 8.32 -18.31
C LEU A 139 -9.04 9.28 -18.01
N TYR A 140 -8.37 9.05 -16.89
CA TYR A 140 -7.18 9.79 -16.48
C TYR A 140 -6.00 8.83 -16.35
N HIS A 141 -4.82 9.30 -16.72
CA HIS A 141 -3.56 8.66 -16.34
C HIS A 141 -2.89 9.56 -15.30
N THR A 142 -2.65 9.02 -14.12
CA THR A 142 -1.92 9.72 -13.06
C THR A 142 -0.50 9.17 -13.03
N LEU A 143 0.49 10.07 -12.91
CA LEU A 143 1.87 9.69 -12.63
C LEU A 143 2.07 9.79 -11.12
N GLU A 144 2.44 8.69 -10.49
CA GLU A 144 2.62 8.59 -9.05
C GLU A 144 4.10 8.38 -8.74
N LYS A 145 4.62 9.06 -7.73
CA LYS A 145 5.90 8.70 -7.11
C LYS A 145 5.59 8.03 -5.78
N LEU A 146 6.05 6.80 -5.58
CA LEU A 146 6.01 6.19 -4.26
C LEU A 146 6.99 6.95 -3.35
N SER A 147 6.46 7.62 -2.33
CA SER A 147 7.29 8.26 -1.32
C SER A 147 8.12 7.23 -0.55
N ARG A 148 9.20 7.64 0.11
CA ARG A 148 10.01 6.73 0.95
C ARG A 148 9.19 5.99 2.00
N SER A 149 8.17 6.64 2.55
CA SER A 149 7.28 6.03 3.53
C SER A 149 6.33 5.04 2.87
N GLN A 150 5.75 5.36 1.71
CA GLN A 150 4.91 4.44 0.94
C GLN A 150 5.69 3.23 0.43
N GLN A 151 6.92 3.42 -0.05
CA GLN A 151 7.83 2.32 -0.40
C GLN A 151 8.08 1.42 0.82
N ALA A 152 8.33 1.99 2.01
CA ALA A 152 8.45 1.21 3.25
C ALA A 152 7.19 0.41 3.60
N VAL A 153 6.00 0.99 3.40
CA VAL A 153 4.72 0.30 3.58
C VAL A 153 4.60 -0.86 2.62
N MET A 154 4.87 -0.63 1.33
CA MET A 154 4.66 -1.64 0.30
C MET A 154 5.74 -2.74 0.32
N GLU A 155 6.95 -2.41 0.80
CA GLU A 155 8.08 -3.34 0.98
C GLU A 155 7.98 -4.17 2.27
N ARG A 156 7.49 -3.57 3.37
CA ARG A 156 7.60 -4.16 4.73
C ARG A 156 6.29 -4.20 5.52
N GLY A 157 5.20 -3.63 5.01
CA GLY A 157 4.02 -3.29 5.81
C GLY A 157 4.26 -2.11 6.77
N ASP A 158 5.35 -1.34 6.63
CA ASP A 158 5.73 -0.30 7.59
C ASP A 158 5.06 1.06 7.32
N VAL A 159 3.88 1.25 7.91
CA VAL A 159 3.09 2.49 7.89
C VAL A 159 3.49 3.48 9.00
N SER A 160 4.44 3.14 9.88
CA SER A 160 4.93 4.03 10.95
C SER A 160 5.67 5.25 10.41
N ARG A 161 6.15 5.17 9.17
CA ARG A 161 6.81 6.26 8.44
C ARG A 161 5.86 7.11 7.59
N MET A 162 4.58 6.77 7.45
CA MET A 162 3.63 7.67 6.73
C MET A 162 3.53 9.04 7.41
N HIS A 163 3.85 9.13 8.70
CA HIS A 163 3.87 10.37 9.48
C HIS A 163 4.99 11.34 9.10
N HIS A 164 5.95 10.94 8.26
CA HIS A 164 7.03 11.80 7.76
C HIS A 164 7.13 11.64 6.24
N THR A 165 6.36 12.44 5.49
CA THR A 165 6.79 12.85 4.15
C THR A 165 7.92 13.84 4.37
N ASP A 166 9.16 13.35 4.39
CA ASP A 166 10.34 14.17 4.52
C ASP A 166 10.32 15.29 3.48
N GLY A 167 10.10 16.52 3.94
CA GLY A 167 10.29 17.73 3.17
C GLY A 167 11.73 17.79 2.71
N GLY A 168 11.96 17.62 1.41
CA GLY A 168 13.32 17.55 0.88
C GLY A 168 13.41 17.24 -0.60
N ALA A 169 12.63 17.92 -1.43
CA ALA A 169 12.95 18.23 -2.83
C ALA A 169 11.89 19.18 -3.38
N GLU A 170 12.08 20.47 -3.12
CA GLU A 170 11.36 21.52 -3.81
C GLU A 170 11.74 21.54 -5.31
N ASN A 171 10.75 21.88 -6.13
CA ASN A 171 10.87 22.38 -7.52
C ASN A 171 11.03 21.35 -8.64
N LEU A 172 9.88 20.81 -9.08
CA LEU A 172 9.43 20.62 -10.49
C LEU A 172 8.28 19.60 -10.60
N ILE A 173 8.07 18.75 -9.58
CA ILE A 173 7.08 17.65 -9.56
C ILE A 173 5.93 17.93 -8.56
N GLY A 174 5.92 19.09 -7.90
CA GLY A 174 4.92 19.44 -6.87
C GLY A 174 3.47 19.65 -7.37
N ALA A 175 3.21 19.49 -8.67
CA ALA A 175 1.88 19.56 -9.27
C ALA A 175 1.35 18.20 -9.79
N LEU A 176 2.13 17.13 -9.64
CA LEU A 176 1.81 15.78 -10.15
C LEU A 176 1.59 14.76 -9.02
N ASP A 177 1.34 15.21 -7.79
CA ASP A 177 0.94 14.31 -6.71
C ASP A 177 -0.56 13.97 -6.88
N ASP A 178 -0.90 13.19 -7.91
CA ASP A 178 -2.28 12.97 -8.38
C ASP A 178 -2.97 11.79 -7.68
N ALA A 179 -2.44 11.31 -6.56
CA ALA A 179 -2.47 9.87 -6.34
C ALA A 179 -3.64 9.20 -5.63
N GLY A 180 -4.38 9.89 -4.77
CA GLY A 180 -5.23 9.16 -3.82
C GLY A 180 -4.46 8.16 -2.93
N PHE A 181 -3.12 8.12 -3.00
CA PHE A 181 -2.25 7.64 -1.94
C PHE A 181 -2.20 8.68 -0.83
N TRP A 182 -1.72 8.27 0.34
CA TRP A 182 -1.65 9.12 1.52
C TRP A 182 -0.72 10.31 1.31
N LYS A 183 -1.28 11.51 1.48
CA LYS A 183 -0.60 12.81 1.48
C LYS A 183 -0.66 13.44 2.86
N THR A 184 0.27 14.33 3.17
CA THR A 184 0.32 15.07 4.45
C THR A 184 0.47 16.55 4.16
N GLU A 185 -0.39 17.35 4.79
CA GLU A 185 -0.44 18.81 4.66
C GLU A 185 -0.29 19.48 6.03
N ASP A 186 0.42 20.61 6.03
CA ASP A 186 0.41 21.59 7.12
C ASP A 186 -0.57 22.71 6.75
N PRO A 187 -1.74 22.80 7.41
CA PRO A 187 -2.74 23.82 7.11
C PRO A 187 -2.27 25.26 7.35
N LEU A 188 -1.19 25.45 8.10
CA LEU A 188 -0.67 26.76 8.50
C LEU A 188 0.51 27.22 7.63
N ARG A 189 1.02 26.38 6.72
CA ARG A 189 2.14 26.74 5.86
C ARG A 189 1.71 27.72 4.76
N HIS A 190 2.22 28.94 4.83
CA HIS A 190 2.10 29.91 3.74
C HIS A 190 2.87 29.42 2.49
N PRO A 191 2.39 29.71 1.26
CA PRO A 191 3.08 29.31 0.05
C PRO A 191 4.49 29.89 -0.01
N PRO A 192 5.47 29.18 -0.61
CA PRO A 192 6.77 29.78 -0.87
C PRO A 192 6.59 31.03 -1.73
N VAL A 193 7.18 32.14 -1.29
CA VAL A 193 7.24 33.38 -2.10
C VAL A 193 8.15 33.07 -3.30
N PRO A 194 7.69 33.25 -4.55
CA PRO A 194 8.56 33.07 -5.71
C PRO A 194 9.77 34.00 -5.58
N ALA A 195 10.96 33.49 -5.89
CA ALA A 195 12.14 34.35 -5.97
C ALA A 195 11.88 35.47 -6.99
N GLU A 196 12.36 36.69 -6.70
CA GLU A 196 12.16 37.85 -7.59
C GLU A 196 12.61 37.52 -9.02
N GLY A 197 11.67 37.54 -9.96
CA GLY A 197 11.91 37.30 -11.39
C GLY A 197 11.44 35.93 -11.92
N GLU A 198 11.00 35.00 -11.07
CA GLU A 198 10.42 33.74 -11.53
C GLU A 198 8.88 33.83 -11.66
N THR A 199 8.38 34.04 -12.89
CA THR A 199 6.96 33.80 -13.21
C THR A 199 6.76 32.34 -13.58
N TYR A 200 6.29 31.52 -12.64
CA TYR A 200 5.80 30.17 -12.93
C TYR A 200 4.35 30.22 -13.41
N SER A 201 4.09 29.82 -14.67
CA SER A 201 2.75 29.80 -15.29
C SER A 201 2.13 28.39 -15.38
N GLY A 202 2.63 27.43 -14.58
CA GLY A 202 1.99 26.12 -14.44
C GLY A 202 0.87 26.18 -13.38
N PRO A 203 -0.16 25.31 -13.45
CA PRO A 203 -1.13 25.16 -12.36
C PRO A 203 -0.40 24.54 -11.17
N THR A 204 0.15 25.38 -10.29
CA THR A 204 0.69 24.96 -8.99
C THR A 204 -0.50 24.62 -8.09
N VAL A 205 -0.98 23.37 -8.17
CA VAL A 205 -1.95 22.83 -7.21
C VAL A 205 -1.18 22.17 -6.09
N THR A 206 -0.52 22.99 -5.26
CA THR A 206 -0.17 22.54 -3.91
C THR A 206 -1.50 22.28 -3.20
N PRO A 207 -1.71 21.13 -2.52
CA PRO A 207 -2.97 20.90 -1.82
C PRO A 207 -3.16 22.01 -0.78
N ARG A 208 -4.35 22.62 -0.77
CA ARG A 208 -4.67 23.77 0.08
C ARG A 208 -5.66 23.35 1.14
N ALA A 209 -5.29 23.52 2.42
CA ALA A 209 -6.28 23.61 3.48
C ALA A 209 -6.80 25.05 3.51
N THR A 210 -8.10 25.26 3.28
CA THR A 210 -8.70 26.60 3.32
C THR A 210 -9.75 26.68 4.41
N ARG A 211 -9.68 27.74 5.21
CA ARG A 211 -10.72 28.08 6.18
C ARG A 211 -11.75 28.97 5.51
N GLU A 212 -12.98 28.50 5.51
CA GLU A 212 -14.11 29.18 4.88
C GLU A 212 -14.70 30.23 5.83
N PRO A 213 -15.45 31.22 5.31
CA PRO A 213 -16.09 32.24 6.15
C PRO A 213 -17.05 31.68 7.21
N ASP A 214 -17.63 30.50 6.96
CA ASP A 214 -18.50 29.77 7.87
C ASP A 214 -17.73 28.99 8.96
N GLY A 215 -16.39 29.00 8.92
CA GLY A 215 -15.51 28.32 9.86
C GLY A 215 -15.15 26.88 9.49
N THR A 216 -15.70 26.35 8.40
CA THR A 216 -15.37 25.01 7.88
C THR A 216 -13.94 24.99 7.37
N LEU A 217 -13.18 23.95 7.72
CA LEU A 217 -11.86 23.70 7.13
C LEU A 217 -12.03 22.66 6.02
N ARG A 218 -11.51 22.97 4.84
CA ARG A 218 -11.57 22.10 3.66
C ARG A 218 -10.17 21.80 3.18
N VAL A 219 -9.93 20.57 2.74
CA VAL A 219 -8.72 20.21 2.01
C VAL A 219 -9.07 20.03 0.55
N VAL A 220 -8.39 20.77 -0.33
CA VAL A 220 -8.47 20.56 -1.78
C VAL A 220 -7.78 19.26 -2.14
N VAL A 221 -8.50 18.38 -2.84
CA VAL A 221 -8.05 17.06 -3.28
C VAL A 221 -8.17 16.93 -4.80
N ASN A 222 -7.60 15.84 -5.34
CA ASN A 222 -7.55 15.63 -6.78
C ASN A 222 -8.95 15.46 -7.39
N ARG A 223 -9.13 15.98 -8.61
CA ARG A 223 -10.44 16.06 -9.26
C ARG A 223 -11.13 14.71 -9.47
N TRP A 224 -10.36 13.64 -9.61
CA TRP A 224 -10.89 12.30 -9.84
C TRP A 224 -11.40 11.61 -8.57
N LEU A 225 -11.13 12.19 -7.38
CA LEU A 225 -11.59 11.68 -6.10
C LEU A 225 -13.05 12.05 -5.77
N VAL A 226 -13.76 12.80 -6.63
CA VAL A 226 -15.18 13.15 -6.41
C VAL A 226 -16.02 11.90 -6.15
N GLY A 227 -16.81 11.95 -5.09
CA GLY A 227 -17.68 10.87 -4.63
C GLY A 227 -16.94 9.71 -3.96
N ARG A 228 -15.61 9.80 -3.79
CA ARG A 228 -14.82 8.79 -3.09
C ARG A 228 -14.75 9.11 -1.60
N THR A 229 -14.86 8.07 -0.78
CA THR A 229 -14.57 8.13 0.64
C THR A 229 -13.07 8.10 0.84
N LEU A 230 -12.55 9.05 1.59
CA LEU A 230 -11.15 9.16 1.99
C LEU A 230 -11.03 8.85 3.48
N ASN A 231 -9.95 8.17 3.83
CA ASN A 231 -9.48 8.13 5.21
C ASN A 231 -8.66 9.40 5.47
N LEU A 232 -8.85 9.97 6.65
CA LEU A 232 -8.22 11.20 7.10
C LEU A 232 -7.53 10.96 8.44
N LEU A 233 -6.35 11.53 8.63
CA LEU A 233 -5.66 11.64 9.91
C LEU A 233 -5.53 13.12 10.25
N VAL A 234 -6.35 13.61 11.17
CA VAL A 234 -6.33 15.01 11.62
C VAL A 234 -5.61 15.05 12.96
N ASN A 235 -4.43 15.65 13.01
CA ASN A 235 -3.52 15.61 14.16
C ASN A 235 -3.30 14.16 14.68
N GLY A 236 -3.23 13.19 13.76
CA GLY A 236 -3.07 11.77 14.09
C GLY A 236 -4.35 11.05 14.52
N ILE A 237 -5.51 11.69 14.53
CA ILE A 237 -6.79 11.07 14.85
C ILE A 237 -7.51 10.65 13.56
N SER A 238 -7.87 9.37 13.47
CA SER A 238 -8.61 8.83 12.33
C SER A 238 -10.01 9.42 12.20
N ARG A 239 -10.34 9.80 10.97
CA ARG A 239 -11.62 10.34 10.50
C ARG A 239 -11.87 9.82 9.08
N SER A 240 -13.09 9.98 8.59
CA SER A 240 -13.42 9.72 7.20
C SER A 240 -14.18 10.91 6.62
N GLY A 241 -14.04 11.12 5.32
CA GLY A 241 -14.73 12.19 4.61
C GLY A 241 -14.94 11.83 3.16
N THR A 242 -16.09 12.21 2.61
CA THR A 242 -16.37 12.00 1.18
C THR A 242 -15.95 13.24 0.41
N ALA A 243 -15.09 13.07 -0.59
CA ALA A 243 -14.69 14.15 -1.46
C ALA A 243 -15.85 14.57 -2.36
N TYR A 244 -16.12 15.87 -2.47
CA TYR A 244 -17.19 16.43 -3.28
C TYR A 244 -16.71 17.67 -4.03
N ARG A 245 -17.47 18.09 -5.05
CA ARG A 245 -17.13 19.30 -5.82
C ARG A 245 -17.74 20.53 -5.16
N LEU A 246 -16.92 21.56 -4.96
CA LEU A 246 -17.39 22.86 -4.49
C LEU A 246 -17.84 23.73 -5.67
N GLY A 247 -19.15 23.72 -5.96
CA GLY A 247 -19.73 24.44 -7.11
C GLY A 247 -19.21 23.91 -8.45
N SER A 248 -18.69 24.79 -9.31
CA SER A 248 -17.96 24.41 -10.55
C SER A 248 -16.45 24.29 -10.34
N GLY A 249 -15.95 24.55 -9.12
CA GLY A 249 -14.53 24.68 -8.81
C GLY A 249 -13.86 23.39 -8.35
N ASP A 250 -13.00 23.53 -7.35
CA ASP A 250 -12.16 22.47 -6.81
C ASP A 250 -12.95 21.31 -6.18
N VAL A 251 -12.27 20.19 -6.03
CA VAL A 251 -12.78 19.03 -5.31
C VAL A 251 -12.20 19.06 -3.91
N VAL A 252 -13.05 18.94 -2.92
CA VAL A 252 -12.70 19.18 -1.52
C VAL A 252 -13.19 18.03 -0.65
N VAL A 253 -12.53 17.84 0.48
CA VAL A 253 -13.05 17.07 1.61
C VAL A 253 -13.14 17.98 2.82
N ASP A 254 -14.30 17.99 3.48
CA ASP A 254 -14.47 18.74 4.71
C ASP A 254 -13.73 18.02 5.84
N LEU A 255 -12.96 18.79 6.60
CA LEU A 255 -12.44 18.31 7.87
C LEU A 255 -13.57 18.39 8.90
N PRO A 256 -13.65 17.42 9.82
CA PRO A 256 -14.59 17.51 10.92
C PRO A 256 -14.36 18.83 11.68
N SER A 257 -15.45 19.45 12.13
CA SER A 257 -15.42 20.69 12.92
C SER A 257 -14.28 20.60 13.95
N PRO A 258 -13.40 21.61 14.04
CA PRO A 258 -12.21 21.48 14.88
C PRO A 258 -12.66 21.12 16.31
N PRO A 259 -12.09 20.08 16.93
CA PRO A 259 -12.15 19.99 18.38
C PRO A 259 -11.50 21.25 18.97
N ALA A 260 -11.58 21.47 20.29
CA ALA A 260 -11.04 22.65 20.96
C ALA A 260 -9.54 22.98 20.70
N ALA A 261 -8.82 22.13 19.93
CA ALA A 261 -7.44 22.28 19.52
C ALA A 261 -7.30 22.69 18.04
N GLU A 262 -6.28 23.49 17.75
CA GLU A 262 -5.90 23.91 16.40
C GLU A 262 -5.47 22.70 15.54
N ILE A 263 -5.88 22.68 14.26
CA ILE A 263 -5.45 21.64 13.31
C ILE A 263 -4.06 22.02 12.79
N THR A 264 -3.05 21.21 13.13
CA THR A 264 -1.65 21.45 12.75
C THR A 264 -1.17 20.54 11.63
N GLN A 265 -1.79 19.36 11.48
CA GLN A 265 -1.41 18.40 10.46
C GLN A 265 -2.63 17.61 9.99
N VAL A 266 -2.76 17.46 8.68
CA VAL A 266 -3.80 16.63 8.07
C VAL A 266 -3.15 15.69 7.09
N SER A 267 -3.42 14.39 7.21
CA SER A 267 -3.11 13.43 6.14
C SER A 267 -4.37 12.83 5.58
N TYR A 268 -4.40 12.55 4.28
CA TYR A 268 -5.57 11.98 3.62
C TYR A 268 -5.16 11.02 2.51
N GLY A 269 -5.99 10.00 2.26
CA GLY A 269 -5.79 9.04 1.20
C GLY A 269 -7.01 8.17 0.99
N LEU A 270 -7.02 7.38 -0.09
CA LEU A 270 -7.98 6.30 -0.23
C LEU A 270 -7.74 5.27 0.89
N PRO A 271 -8.80 4.60 1.38
CA PRO A 271 -8.65 3.46 2.28
C PRO A 271 -7.72 2.41 1.66
N VAL A 272 -6.75 1.96 2.44
CA VAL A 272 -5.83 0.88 2.07
C VAL A 272 -6.18 -0.31 2.94
N GLU A 273 -6.32 -1.46 2.31
CA GLU A 273 -6.54 -2.72 3.00
C GLU A 273 -5.33 -3.63 2.74
N SER A 274 -4.75 -4.14 3.82
CA SER A 274 -3.69 -5.14 3.79
C SER A 274 -4.20 -6.44 4.36
N VAL A 275 -4.01 -7.53 3.63
CA VAL A 275 -4.42 -8.88 4.05
C VAL A 275 -3.24 -9.83 3.90
N MET A 276 -2.98 -10.60 4.95
CA MET A 276 -2.05 -11.72 4.94
C MET A 276 -2.80 -12.97 5.37
N THR A 277 -2.70 -14.04 4.60
CA THR A 277 -3.26 -15.35 4.96
C THR A 277 -2.16 -16.39 4.95
N THR A 278 -2.12 -17.21 5.98
CA THR A 278 -1.19 -18.33 6.03
C THR A 278 -1.67 -19.51 5.19
N LEU A 279 -0.70 -20.28 4.68
CA LEU A 279 -1.01 -21.61 4.16
C LEU A 279 -1.54 -22.50 5.28
N PRO A 280 -2.33 -23.53 4.96
CA PRO A 280 -2.71 -24.54 5.93
C PRO A 280 -1.48 -25.08 6.64
N LEU A 281 -1.48 -24.99 7.96
CA LEU A 281 -0.34 -25.38 8.76
C LEU A 281 -0.11 -26.89 8.63
N ASP A 282 1.07 -27.30 8.22
CA ASP A 282 1.49 -28.70 8.21
C ASP A 282 2.87 -28.85 8.84
N VAL A 283 3.00 -29.86 9.69
CA VAL A 283 4.26 -30.26 10.31
C VAL A 283 4.42 -31.77 10.14
N ALA A 284 5.63 -32.19 9.78
CA ALA A 284 5.99 -33.60 9.78
C ALA A 284 6.07 -34.10 11.23
N ALA A 285 5.20 -35.05 11.58
CA ALA A 285 5.25 -35.78 12.84
C ALA A 285 5.97 -37.13 12.64
N ASP A 286 6.41 -37.75 13.73
CA ASP A 286 7.10 -39.05 13.70
C ASP A 286 6.30 -40.17 12.98
N ASN A 287 4.97 -40.01 12.91
CA ASN A 287 4.03 -40.91 12.24
C ASN A 287 3.45 -40.33 10.93
N GLY A 288 4.17 -39.42 10.27
CA GLY A 288 3.80 -38.85 8.96
C GLY A 288 3.28 -37.40 9.00
N SER A 289 2.75 -36.93 7.87
CA SER A 289 2.22 -35.55 7.75
C SER A 289 0.99 -35.33 8.63
N THR A 290 0.82 -34.10 9.12
CA THR A 290 -0.36 -33.71 9.91
C THR A 290 -1.48 -33.10 9.06
N HIS A 291 -1.29 -32.97 7.75
CA HIS A 291 -2.26 -32.46 6.78
C HIS A 291 -3.71 -32.92 7.01
N ALA A 292 -3.96 -34.23 7.08
CA ALA A 292 -5.31 -34.79 7.23
C ALA A 292 -5.80 -34.90 8.69
N ARG A 293 -5.01 -34.41 9.66
CA ARG A 293 -5.32 -34.54 11.08
C ARG A 293 -5.99 -33.30 11.61
N MET A 294 -6.89 -33.50 12.57
CA MET A 294 -7.54 -32.41 13.28
C MET A 294 -6.49 -31.69 14.15
N LYS A 295 -6.36 -30.39 13.93
CA LYS A 295 -5.50 -29.49 14.69
C LYS A 295 -6.39 -28.56 15.51
N ARG A 296 -5.92 -28.21 16.70
CA ARG A 296 -6.59 -27.26 17.59
C ARG A 296 -5.61 -26.15 17.93
N ALA A 297 -5.91 -24.93 17.48
CA ALA A 297 -5.14 -23.77 17.90
C ALA A 297 -5.61 -23.29 19.28
N HIS A 298 -4.67 -22.72 20.04
CA HIS A 298 -4.91 -22.23 21.40
C HIS A 298 -4.64 -20.73 21.50
N GLU A 299 -3.60 -20.26 20.83
CA GLU A 299 -3.10 -18.90 21.02
C GLU A 299 -2.41 -18.39 19.75
N LEU A 300 -2.72 -17.16 19.35
CA LEU A 300 -2.04 -16.41 18.30
C LEU A 300 -1.21 -15.29 18.95
N LYS A 301 0.09 -15.28 18.70
CA LYS A 301 1.01 -14.23 19.15
C LYS A 301 1.53 -13.44 17.97
N LEU A 302 1.37 -12.13 18.02
CA LEU A 302 1.84 -11.21 16.99
C LEU A 302 2.89 -10.30 17.59
N ASN A 303 4.09 -10.27 17.00
CA ASN A 303 5.12 -9.30 17.34
C ASN A 303 4.98 -8.11 16.40
N VAL A 304 4.56 -6.98 16.96
CA VAL A 304 4.30 -5.75 16.19
C VAL A 304 5.29 -4.65 16.54
N LEU A 305 5.46 -3.68 15.65
CA LEU A 305 6.27 -2.48 15.89
C LEU A 305 5.50 -1.23 15.51
N ASN A 306 5.42 -0.27 16.43
CA ASN A 306 4.76 1.01 16.22
C ASN A 306 3.43 0.82 15.47
N SER A 307 2.60 -0.08 15.98
CA SER A 307 1.41 -0.57 15.29
C SER A 307 0.14 -0.30 16.08
N PHE A 308 -0.98 -0.10 15.38
CA PHE A 308 -2.31 0.04 15.93
C PHE A 308 -3.35 -0.53 14.96
N GLY A 309 -4.40 -1.10 15.54
CA GLY A 309 -5.56 -1.59 14.80
C GLY A 309 -5.39 -2.99 14.24
N GLY A 310 -6.27 -3.31 13.30
CA GLY A 310 -6.27 -4.59 12.61
C GLY A 310 -7.12 -5.66 13.28
N SER A 311 -7.33 -6.74 12.54
CA SER A 311 -8.17 -7.87 12.90
C SER A 311 -7.52 -9.17 12.46
N TYR A 312 -7.90 -10.25 13.12
CA TYR A 312 -7.52 -11.59 12.70
C TYR A 312 -8.76 -12.44 12.47
N THR A 313 -8.68 -13.34 11.49
CA THR A 313 -9.72 -14.31 11.18
C THR A 313 -9.19 -15.72 11.44
N TYR A 314 -9.94 -16.48 12.22
CA TYR A 314 -9.68 -17.87 12.58
C TYR A 314 -11.00 -18.65 12.60
N ASP A 315 -11.05 -19.82 11.96
CA ASP A 315 -12.27 -20.63 11.83
C ASP A 315 -13.48 -19.84 11.30
N GLY A 316 -13.26 -18.98 10.30
CA GLY A 316 -14.29 -18.09 9.76
C GLY A 316 -14.77 -16.98 10.72
N THR A 317 -14.32 -16.97 11.98
CA THR A 317 -14.63 -15.94 12.96
C THR A 317 -13.58 -14.86 12.90
N THR A 318 -14.01 -13.60 12.79
CA THR A 318 -13.11 -12.45 12.76
C THR A 318 -13.19 -11.70 14.09
N GLU A 319 -12.03 -11.44 14.69
CA GLU A 319 -11.89 -10.64 15.90
C GLU A 319 -11.01 -9.41 15.66
N VAL A 320 -11.43 -8.28 16.20
CA VAL A 320 -10.68 -7.03 16.15
C VAL A 320 -9.62 -7.05 17.24
N MET A 321 -8.40 -6.62 16.90
CA MET A 321 -7.35 -6.45 17.89
C MET A 321 -7.65 -5.20 18.71
N HIS A 322 -7.90 -5.36 20.00
CA HIS A 322 -8.16 -4.25 20.89
C HIS A 322 -6.84 -3.62 21.35
N HIS A 323 -6.54 -2.41 20.87
CA HIS A 323 -5.32 -1.67 21.20
C HIS A 323 -5.52 -0.53 22.19
N THR A 324 -6.78 -0.14 22.45
CA THR A 324 -7.10 0.93 23.39
C THR A 324 -7.34 0.39 24.79
N THR A 325 -6.69 1.01 25.78
CA THR A 325 -6.95 0.77 27.20
C THR A 325 -7.80 1.88 27.80
N ALA A 326 -8.46 1.61 28.93
CA ALA A 326 -9.31 2.60 29.62
C ALA A 326 -8.55 3.87 30.08
N THR A 327 -7.21 3.83 30.06
CA THR A 327 -6.31 4.93 30.40
C THR A 327 -5.96 5.82 29.22
N ASP A 328 -6.35 5.46 27.99
CA ASP A 328 -5.97 6.20 26.80
C ASP A 328 -6.84 7.47 26.68
N ALA A 329 -6.22 8.58 26.30
CA ALA A 329 -6.92 9.86 26.16
C ALA A 329 -7.97 9.79 25.04
N MET A 330 -9.20 10.19 25.34
CA MET A 330 -10.35 10.02 24.43
C MET A 330 -10.35 10.95 23.21
N ASP A 331 -9.46 11.94 23.15
CA ASP A 331 -9.39 12.95 22.08
C ASP A 331 -7.96 13.21 21.60
N ALA A 332 -7.11 12.18 21.63
CA ALA A 332 -5.74 12.24 21.13
C ALA A 332 -5.47 11.13 20.10
N ALA A 333 -4.39 11.27 19.34
CA ALA A 333 -3.91 10.20 18.47
C ALA A 333 -3.66 8.94 19.33
N PRO A 334 -4.15 7.75 18.90
CA PRO A 334 -3.97 6.55 19.69
C PRO A 334 -2.48 6.19 19.79
N PRO A 335 -2.01 5.70 20.95
CA PRO A 335 -0.62 5.30 21.10
C PRO A 335 -0.32 4.05 20.27
N LEU A 336 0.75 4.13 19.47
CA LEU A 336 1.26 2.99 18.72
C LEU A 336 1.95 1.99 19.66
N ARG A 337 1.74 0.69 19.44
CA ARG A 337 2.27 -0.38 20.28
C ARG A 337 3.43 -1.11 19.62
N SER A 338 4.38 -1.56 20.45
CA SER A 338 5.49 -2.42 20.05
C SER A 338 5.62 -3.60 21.00
N GLY A 339 5.98 -4.76 20.48
CA GLY A 339 6.16 -5.99 21.24
C GLY A 339 5.11 -7.05 20.91
N TRP A 340 4.97 -8.03 21.81
CA TRP A 340 4.07 -9.16 21.62
C TRP A 340 2.64 -8.82 22.05
N ILE A 341 1.69 -9.12 21.18
CA ILE A 341 0.26 -9.11 21.44
C ILE A 341 -0.21 -10.57 21.37
N CYS A 342 -0.89 -11.03 22.43
CA CYS A 342 -1.38 -12.39 22.54
C CYS A 342 -2.90 -12.41 22.46
N HIS A 343 -3.43 -13.29 21.62
CA HIS A 343 -4.85 -13.54 21.44
C HIS A 343 -5.16 -15.00 21.74
N THR A 344 -6.05 -15.23 22.71
CA THR A 344 -6.59 -16.56 22.98
C THR A 344 -7.61 -16.89 21.93
N LEU A 345 -7.41 -17.99 21.21
CA LEU A 345 -8.31 -18.39 20.12
C LEU A 345 -9.48 -19.22 20.67
N PRO A 346 -10.69 -19.06 20.13
CA PRO A 346 -11.81 -19.93 20.47
C PRO A 346 -11.49 -21.38 20.09
N PRO A 347 -11.95 -22.37 20.86
CA PRO A 347 -11.66 -23.77 20.58
C PRO A 347 -12.33 -24.20 19.28
N ALA A 348 -11.52 -24.56 18.29
CA ALA A 348 -11.97 -25.16 17.04
C ALA A 348 -11.06 -26.32 16.64
N HIS A 349 -11.64 -27.30 15.95
CA HIS A 349 -10.93 -28.46 15.41
C HIS A 349 -10.92 -28.34 13.89
N LEU A 350 -9.75 -28.02 13.33
CA LEU A 350 -9.58 -27.73 11.91
C LEU A 350 -8.59 -28.71 11.28
N GLN A 351 -8.91 -29.26 10.12
CA GLN A 351 -7.93 -30.01 9.31
C GLN A 351 -6.96 -29.03 8.65
N ASP A 352 -7.52 -28.02 7.97
CA ASP A 352 -6.80 -26.92 7.35
C ASP A 352 -6.73 -25.74 8.30
N LEU A 353 -5.81 -25.84 9.26
CA LEU A 353 -5.56 -24.76 10.20
C LEU A 353 -4.89 -23.58 9.49
N THR A 354 -5.67 -22.55 9.19
CA THR A 354 -5.21 -21.27 8.62
C THR A 354 -5.59 -20.11 9.53
N PHE A 355 -4.81 -19.03 9.50
CA PHE A 355 -5.25 -17.73 10.01
C PHE A 355 -5.00 -16.64 8.98
N SER A 356 -5.84 -15.61 9.04
CA SER A 356 -5.69 -14.39 8.25
C SER A 356 -5.54 -13.18 9.17
N LEU A 357 -4.72 -12.22 8.77
CA LEU A 357 -4.63 -10.90 9.36
C LEU A 357 -5.13 -9.89 8.35
N ARG A 358 -5.91 -8.94 8.81
CA ARG A 358 -6.49 -7.86 8.00
C ARG A 358 -6.29 -6.53 8.71
N HIS A 359 -5.80 -5.53 7.98
CA HIS A 359 -5.64 -4.18 8.47
C HIS A 359 -6.21 -3.19 7.43
N ASP A 360 -7.20 -2.41 7.85
CA ASP A 360 -7.95 -1.47 7.02
C ASP A 360 -8.06 -0.07 7.66
N GLU A 361 -7.32 0.16 8.73
CA GLU A 361 -7.25 1.43 9.44
C GLU A 361 -6.13 2.32 8.87
N PRO A 362 -6.23 3.65 9.00
CA PRO A 362 -5.20 4.56 8.47
C PRO A 362 -3.91 4.62 9.31
N TYR A 363 -3.78 3.75 10.32
CA TYR A 363 -2.65 3.74 11.24
C TYR A 363 -1.53 2.81 10.78
N ALA A 364 -0.39 2.91 11.46
CA ALA A 364 0.70 1.99 11.28
C ALA A 364 0.35 0.55 11.74
N PHE A 365 0.78 -0.46 10.98
CA PHE A 365 0.72 -1.88 11.32
C PHE A 365 1.91 -2.64 10.72
N LEU A 366 3.01 -2.73 11.47
CA LEU A 366 4.20 -3.52 11.11
C LEU A 366 4.22 -4.83 11.88
N LEU A 367 3.99 -5.93 11.16
CA LEU A 367 4.13 -7.29 11.70
C LEU A 367 5.57 -7.77 11.52
N ARG A 368 6.28 -8.02 12.62
CA ARG A 368 7.63 -8.61 12.60
C ARG A 368 7.60 -10.14 12.62
N ALA A 369 6.66 -10.72 13.35
CA ALA A 369 6.51 -12.17 13.47
C ALA A 369 5.09 -12.54 13.90
N SER A 370 4.63 -13.70 13.45
CA SER A 370 3.40 -14.34 13.91
C SER A 370 3.71 -15.75 14.40
N VAL A 371 3.23 -16.12 15.57
CA VAL A 371 3.40 -17.45 16.15
C VAL A 371 2.03 -18.00 16.52
N LEU A 372 1.69 -19.16 15.97
CA LEU A 372 0.46 -19.88 16.29
C LEU A 372 0.79 -21.07 17.19
N SER A 373 0.25 -21.10 18.40
CA SER A 373 0.33 -22.23 19.32
C SER A 373 -0.84 -23.17 19.07
N TRP A 374 -0.58 -24.46 18.84
CA TRP A 374 -1.60 -25.45 18.49
C TRP A 374 -1.21 -26.84 18.98
N SER A 375 -2.17 -27.76 19.01
CA SER A 375 -1.95 -29.19 19.31
C SER A 375 -2.70 -30.08 18.32
N LEU A 376 -2.20 -31.29 18.14
CA LEU A 376 -2.95 -32.34 17.46
C LEU A 376 -4.10 -32.80 18.34
N HIS A 377 -5.26 -33.01 17.72
CA HIS A 377 -6.36 -33.71 18.34
C HIS A 377 -6.35 -35.15 17.84
N GLU A 378 -5.82 -36.05 18.66
CA GLU A 378 -5.94 -37.49 18.45
C GLU A 378 -7.33 -37.92 18.88
N ARG A 379 -8.01 -38.69 18.02
CA ARG A 379 -9.36 -39.20 18.24
C ARG A 379 -9.40 -40.30 19.28
#